data_AF-A0A1Q3B1Q0-F1
#
_entry.id   AF-A0A1Q3B1Q0-F1
#
_cell.length_a   1.000
_cell.length_b   1.000
_cell.length_c   1.000
_cell.angle_alpha   90.00
_cell.angle_beta   90.00
_cell.angle_gamma   90.00
#
_symmetry.space_group_name_H-M   'P 1'
#
loop_
_entity.id
_entity.type
_entity.pdbx_description
1 polymer ?
#
loop_
_entity_poly.entity_id
_entity_poly.type
_entity_poly.pdbx_seq_one_letter_code
_entity_poly.pdbx_strand_id
1 'polypeptide(L)' 'MVRPEDCKAVENIYSDTISQWRKRKGMFKELWDAITENSSKDLKEFKEELGIENDEDLGVSLHSFSDLLQHGKKRARGQ' A
#
# COMPACT_ATOMS: atom_id res chain seq x y z
N MET A 1 18.50 -14.94 20.91
CA MET A 1 18.43 -15.45 19.53
C MET A 1 16.96 -15.67 19.21
N VAL A 2 16.46 -15.11 18.11
CA VAL A 2 15.04 -15.28 17.71
C VAL A 2 14.86 -16.69 17.14
N ARG A 3 13.73 -17.35 17.44
CA ARG A 3 13.44 -18.69 16.92
C ARG A 3 13.07 -18.62 15.43
N PRO A 4 13.47 -19.61 14.61
CA PRO A 4 13.12 -19.63 13.19
C PRO A 4 11.61 -19.52 12.91
N GLU A 5 10.79 -20.11 13.78
CA GLU A 5 9.33 -20.11 13.67
C GLU A 5 8.75 -18.71 13.88
N ASP A 6 9.29 -17.96 14.85
CA ASP A 6 8.87 -16.59 15.13
C ASP A 6 9.26 -15.67 13.97
N CYS A 7 10.47 -15.82 13.42
CA CYS A 7 10.90 -15.08 12.23
C CYS A 7 9.95 -15.31 11.04
N LYS A 8 9.59 -16.58 10.78
CA LYS A 8 8.68 -16.94 9.68
C LYS A 8 7.26 -16.40 9.90
N ALA A 9 6.76 -16.44 11.14
CA ALA A 9 5.46 -15.87 11.48
C ALA A 9 5.42 -14.36 11.21
N VAL A 10 6.47 -13.63 11.59
CA VAL A 10 6.59 -12.19 11.32
C VAL A 10 6.69 -11.89 9.83
N GLU A 11 7.48 -12.65 9.06
CA GLU A 11 7.57 -12.48 7.59
C GLU A 11 6.20 -12.66 6.92
N ASN A 12 5.42 -13.66 7.34
CA ASN A 12 4.08 -13.92 6.81
C ASN A 12 3.12 -12.77 7.14
N ILE A 13 3.06 -12.35 8.41
CA ILE A 13 2.21 -11.22 8.85
C ILE A 13 2.56 -9.96 8.07
N TYR A 14 3.85 -9.69 7.88
CA TYR A 14 4.32 -8.54 7.13
C TYR A 14 3.88 -8.62 5.65
N SER A 15 4.10 -9.76 4.99
CA SER A 15 3.66 -10.00 3.60
C SER A 15 2.16 -9.82 3.44
N ASP A 16 1.36 -10.38 4.34
CA ASP A 16 -0.09 -10.28 4.31
C ASP A 16 -0.56 -8.84 4.52
N THR A 17 0.06 -8.10 5.45
CA THR A 17 -0.26 -6.70 5.71
C THR A 17 0.02 -5.82 4.49
N ILE A 18 1.16 -6.02 3.82
CA ILE A 18 1.49 -5.31 2.57
C ILE A 18 0.51 -5.63 1.45
N SER A 19 0.08 -6.89 1.34
CA SER A 19 -0.95 -7.31 0.38
C SER A 19 -2.30 -6.63 0.64
N GLN A 20 -2.72 -6.56 1.91
CA GLN A 20 -3.96 -5.88 2.28
C GLN A 20 -3.90 -4.38 2.02
N TRP A 21 -2.78 -3.72 2.30
CA TRP A 21 -2.60 -2.30 2.01
C TRP A 21 -2.73 -2.03 0.50
N ARG A 22 -2.10 -2.84 -0.37
CA ARG A 22 -2.26 -2.74 -1.83
C ARG A 22 -3.72 -2.86 -2.27
N LYS A 23 -4.43 -3.87 -1.77
CA LYS A 23 -5.84 -4.09 -2.11
C LYS A 23 -6.72 -2.91 -1.72
N ARG A 24 -6.56 -2.41 -0.49
CA ARG A 24 -7.33 -1.26 0.01
C ARG A 24 -7.06 0.02 -0.78
N LYS A 25 -5.80 0.30 -1.14
CA LYS A 25 -5.47 1.43 -2.03
C LYS A 25 -6.12 1.28 -3.41
N GLY A 26 -6.10 0.08 -3.97
CA GLY A 26 -6.77 -0.22 -5.24
C GLY A 26 -8.27 0.07 -5.17
N MET A 27 -8.95 -0.51 -4.19
CA MET A 27 -10.40 -0.29 -3.98
C MET A 27 -10.75 1.18 -3.75
N PHE A 28 -9.96 1.90 -2.95
CA PHE A 28 -10.17 3.33 -2.74
C PHE A 28 -10.06 4.09 -4.05
N LYS A 29 -9.02 3.84 -4.85
CA LYS A 29 -8.82 4.49 -6.14
C LYS A 29 -9.97 4.19 -7.09
N GLU A 30 -10.40 2.94 -7.21
CA GLU A 30 -11.52 2.54 -8.06
C GLU A 30 -12.81 3.28 -7.68
N LEU A 31 -13.14 3.35 -6.39
CA LEU A 31 -14.31 4.09 -5.91
C LEU A 31 -14.16 5.59 -6.14
N TRP A 32 -12.98 6.15 -5.88
CA TRP A 32 -12.70 7.57 -6.06
C TRP A 32 -12.85 7.97 -7.53
N ASP A 33 -12.24 7.21 -8.43
CA ASP A 33 -12.31 7.44 -9.87
C ASP A 33 -13.77 7.37 -10.34
N ALA A 34 -14.55 6.37 -9.88
CA ALA A 34 -15.97 6.24 -10.21
C ALA A 34 -16.83 7.42 -9.68
N ILE A 35 -16.54 7.93 -8.48
CA ILE A 35 -17.26 9.08 -7.90
C ILE A 35 -16.90 10.37 -8.66
N THR A 36 -15.66 10.51 -9.08
CA THR A 36 -15.12 11.77 -9.61
C THR A 36 -15.07 11.84 -11.13
N GLU A 37 -15.42 10.76 -11.84
CA GLU A 37 -15.36 10.64 -13.31
C GLU A 37 -15.99 11.82 -14.06
N ASN A 38 -17.10 12.36 -13.55
CA ASN A 38 -17.83 13.48 -14.17
C ASN A 38 -17.86 14.74 -13.27
N SER A 39 -16.98 14.82 -12.27
CA SER A 39 -16.94 15.95 -11.36
C SER A 39 -16.38 17.19 -12.05
N SER A 40 -17.09 18.32 -11.91
CA SER A 40 -16.58 19.65 -12.30
C SER A 40 -15.74 20.32 -11.21
N LYS A 41 -15.62 19.69 -10.03
CA LYS A 41 -14.81 20.20 -8.91
C LYS A 41 -13.33 19.89 -9.09
N ASP A 42 -12.48 20.75 -8.53
CA ASP A 42 -11.07 20.42 -8.34
C ASP A 42 -10.93 19.24 -7.36
N LEU A 43 -10.25 18.17 -7.82
CA LEU A 43 -10.16 16.93 -7.07
C LEU A 43 -9.25 17.05 -5.85
N LYS A 44 -8.30 17.98 -5.86
CA LYS A 44 -7.39 18.18 -4.74
C LYS A 44 -8.13 18.90 -3.61
N GLU A 45 -8.81 20.01 -3.91
CA GLU A 45 -9.66 20.70 -2.93
C GLU A 45 -10.74 19.77 -2.37
N PHE A 46 -11.34 18.93 -3.22
CA PHE A 46 -12.37 17.99 -2.77
C PHE A 46 -11.81 16.91 -1.82
N LYS A 47 -10.58 16.45 -2.01
CA LYS A 47 -9.92 15.54 -1.06
C LYS A 47 -9.62 16.22 0.27
N GLU A 48 -9.13 17.45 0.23
CA GLU A 48 -8.85 18.26 1.43
C GLU A 48 -10.14 18.55 2.22
N GLU A 49 -11.23 18.91 1.54
CA GLU A 49 -12.56 19.12 2.14
C GLU A 49 -13.07 17.86 2.87
N LEU A 50 -12.86 16.69 2.25
CA LEU A 50 -13.24 15.40 2.84
C LEU A 50 -12.27 14.90 3.92
N GLY A 51 -11.14 15.58 4.14
CA GLY A 51 -10.11 15.16 5.07
C GLY A 51 -9.40 13.86 4.67
N ILE A 52 -9.29 13.59 3.37
CA ILE A 52 -8.62 12.40 2.85
C ILE A 52 -7.12 12.66 2.77
N GLU A 53 -6.37 11.95 3.62
CA GLU A 53 -4.90 11.93 3.61
C GLU A 53 -4.40 10.64 2.95
N ASN A 54 -3.38 10.75 2.10
CA ASN A 54 -2.70 9.61 1.48
C ASN A 54 -1.46 9.24 2.29
N ASP A 55 -0.91 8.05 2.01
CA ASP A 55 0.29 7.58 2.69
C ASP A 55 1.46 8.58 2.58
N GLU A 56 1.59 9.27 1.45
CA GLU A 56 2.64 10.26 1.18
C GLU A 56 2.50 11.49 2.10
N ASP A 57 1.27 11.90 2.41
CA ASP A 57 0.98 13.03 3.31
C ASP A 57 1.43 12.72 4.75
N LEU A 58 1.48 11.43 5.11
CA LEU A 58 1.97 10.93 6.40
C LEU A 58 3.45 10.51 6.38
N GLY A 59 4.17 10.73 5.26
CA GLY A 59 5.56 10.30 5.10
C GLY A 59 5.74 8.78 5.00
N VAL A 60 4.68 8.06 4.63
CA VAL A 60 4.61 6.61 4.55
C VAL A 60 4.68 6.16 3.08
N SER A 61 5.57 5.22 2.76
CA SER A 61 5.74 4.72 1.39
C SER A 61 5.58 3.20 1.31
N LEU A 62 4.49 2.75 0.71
CA LEU A 62 4.24 1.33 0.44
C LEU A 62 5.38 0.69 -0.37
N HIS A 63 6.02 1.44 -1.26
CA HIS A 63 7.17 0.95 -2.02
C HIS A 63 8.35 0.63 -1.11
N SER A 64 8.71 1.55 -0.21
CA SER A 64 9.81 1.35 0.75
C SER A 64 9.57 0.13 1.63
N PHE A 65 8.35 -0.07 2.12
CA PHE A 65 8.00 -1.26 2.91
C PHE A 65 7.97 -2.54 2.06
N SER A 66 7.50 -2.47 0.81
CA SER A 66 7.51 -3.61 -0.10
C SER A 66 8.92 -4.10 -0.42
N ASP A 67 9.90 -3.21 -0.52
CA ASP A 67 11.27 -3.58 -0.86
C ASP A 67 11.98 -4.36 0.25
N LEU A 68 11.58 -4.15 1.51
CA LEU A 68 12.07 -4.94 2.64
C LEU A 68 11.75 -6.45 2.49
N LEU A 69 10.63 -6.81 1.84
CA LEU A 69 10.32 -8.21 1.50
C LEU A 69 11.22 -8.78 0.42
N GLN A 70 11.66 -7.95 -0.55
CA GLN A 70 12.44 -8.41 -1.69
C GLN A 70 13.90 -8.74 -1.31
N HIS A 71 14.43 -8.12 -0.26
CA HIS A 71 15.77 -8.40 0.24
C HIS A 71 15.91 -9.84 0.82
N GLY A 72 14.80 -10.50 1.18
CA GLY A 72 14.80 -11.90 1.62
C GLY A 72 14.69 -12.94 0.50
N LYS A 73 14.14 -12.58 -0.66
CA LYS A 73 13.93 -13.48 -1.81
C LYS A 73 14.21 -12.73 -3.11
N LYS A 74 15.46 -12.80 -3.59
CA LYS A 74 15.77 -12.38 -4.97
C LYS A 74 14.85 -13.16 -5.91
N ARG A 75 13.88 -12.49 -6.52
CA ARG A 75 13.10 -13.06 -7.61
C ARG A 75 14.10 -13.41 -8.71
N ALA A 76 14.22 -14.70 -9.05
CA ALA A 76 14.86 -15.08 -10.30
C ALA A 76 14.05 -14.42 -11.42
N ARG A 77 14.64 -13.41 -12.07
CA ARG A 77 14.08 -12.88 -13.32
C ARG A 77 14.11 -14.05 -14.31
N GLY A 78 12.93 -14.60 -14.63
CA GLY A 78 12.77 -15.57 -15.70
C GLY A 78 13.21 -14.95 -17.02
N GLN A 79 13.95 -15.73 -17.81
CA GLN A 79 14.28 -15.46 -19.21
C GLN A 79 13.04 -15.43 -20.08
#